data_AF-A0A0Q6L2U2-F1
#
_entry.id   AF-A0A0Q6L2U2-F1
#
_cell.length_a   1.000
_cell.length_b   1.000
_cell.length_c   1.000
_cell.angle_alpha   90.00
_cell.angle_beta   90.00
_cell.angle_gamma   90.00
#
_symmetry.space_group_name_H-M   'P 1'
#
loop_
_entity.id
_entity.type
_entity.pdbx_description
1 polymer ?
#
loop_
_entity_poly.entity_id
_entity_poly.type
_entity_poly.pdbx_seq_one_letter_code
_entity_poly.pdbx_strand_id
1 'polypeptide(L)'
;MFDIAPQELLLVAAVALVVIGPKDLPKAMRVVGYWVGRARGVARQFRSGFDAMVREAELEEMEKKWAAENERIMREHPAPSDDPDAIPDRGLPADHVDHEPTPATHPTAAEQPIMVEKPEVSPATKVEPGRSEGAAS
;
A
#
# COMPACT_ATOMS: atom_id res chain seq x y z
N MET A 1 -5.27 28.42 -17.60
CA MET A 1 -4.27 29.45 -17.96
C MET A 1 -2.83 28.93 -17.98
N PHE A 2 -2.60 27.66 -18.35
CA PHE A 2 -1.27 27.13 -18.61
C PHE A 2 -1.34 26.42 -19.96
N ASP A 3 -1.28 27.21 -21.02
CA ASP A 3 -1.21 26.68 -22.38
C ASP A 3 0.28 26.58 -22.76
N ILE A 4 0.99 25.66 -22.11
CA ILE A 4 2.40 25.42 -22.43
C ILE A 4 2.43 24.66 -23.75
N ALA A 5 2.49 25.43 -24.83
CA ALA A 5 2.63 24.85 -26.15
C ALA A 5 3.99 24.15 -26.28
N PRO A 6 4.11 23.11 -27.12
CA PRO A 6 5.38 22.41 -27.34
C PRO A 6 6.56 23.34 -27.70
N GLN A 7 6.27 24.45 -28.38
CA GLN A 7 7.25 25.50 -28.72
C GLN A 7 7.82 26.22 -27.49
N GLU A 8 7.00 26.49 -26.47
CA GLU A 8 7.42 27.17 -25.25
C GLU A 8 8.30 26.25 -24.41
N LEU A 9 7.95 24.96 -24.34
CA LEU A 9 8.79 23.95 -23.71
C LEU A 9 10.17 23.86 -24.40
N LEU A 10 10.21 23.91 -25.74
CA LEU A 10 11.45 23.91 -26.52
C LEU A 10 12.31 25.15 -26.23
N LEU A 11 11.68 26.33 -26.15
CA LEU A 11 12.37 27.58 -25.80
C LEU A 11 12.99 27.50 -24.39
N VAL A 12 12.24 27.01 -23.41
CA VAL A 12 12.73 26.82 -22.04
C VAL A 12 13.87 25.80 -22.01
N ALA A 13 13.77 24.70 -22.76
CA ALA A 13 14.85 23.72 -22.86
C ALA A 13 16.11 24.31 -23.49
N ALA A 14 15.98 25.14 -24.53
CA ALA A 14 17.10 25.84 -25.15
C ALA A 14 17.77 26.82 -24.16
N VAL A 15 16.98 27.61 -23.42
CA VAL A 15 17.51 28.51 -22.39
C VAL A 15 18.21 27.73 -21.28
N ALA A 16 17.62 26.62 -20.82
CA ALA A 16 18.22 25.75 -19.81
C ALA A 16 19.57 25.19 -20.29
N LEU A 17 19.68 24.78 -21.56
CA LEU A 17 20.92 24.30 -22.15
C LEU A 17 22.01 25.39 -22.20
N VAL A 18 21.64 26.65 -22.45
CA VAL A 18 22.59 27.77 -22.49
C VAL A 18 23.04 28.16 -21.08
N VAL A 19 22.11 28.26 -20.13
CA VAL A 19 22.38 28.73 -18.76
C VAL A 19 23.11 27.68 -17.93
N ILE A 20 22.63 26.44 -17.97
CA ILE A 20 23.19 25.32 -17.18
C ILE A 20 24.33 24.66 -17.96
N GLY A 21 24.24 24.61 -19.29
CA GLY A 21 25.17 23.87 -20.14
C GLY A 21 24.66 22.46 -20.45
N PRO A 22 24.90 21.94 -21.68
CA PRO A 22 24.42 20.63 -22.11
C PRO A 22 25.03 19.45 -21.33
N LYS A 23 26.21 19.65 -20.71
CA LYS A 23 26.90 18.61 -19.93
C LYS A 23 26.42 18.52 -18.49
N ASP A 24 25.94 19.64 -17.93
CA ASP A 24 25.47 19.72 -16.55
C ASP A 24 23.97 19.46 -16.43
N LEU A 25 23.19 19.68 -17.48
CA LEU A 25 21.76 19.37 -17.51
C LEU A 25 21.44 17.90 -17.16
N PRO A 26 22.15 16.87 -17.68
CA PRO A 26 21.93 15.48 -17.28
C PRO A 26 22.21 15.24 -15.79
N LYS A 27 23.18 15.96 -15.21
CA LYS A 27 23.49 15.87 -13.79
C LYS A 27 22.40 16.54 -12.95
N ALA A 28 21.92 17.71 -13.36
CA ALA A 28 20.82 18.43 -12.71
C ALA A 28 19.51 17.63 -12.74
N MET A 29 19.16 17.03 -13.89
CA MET A 29 17.98 16.17 -14.00
C MET A 29 18.01 14.98 -13.03
N ARG A 30 19.18 14.38 -12.81
CA ARG A 30 19.33 13.29 -11.82
C ARG A 30 19.08 13.78 -10.40
N VAL A 31 19.57 14.97 -10.04
CA VAL A 31 19.34 15.56 -8.72
C VAL A 31 17.86 15.87 -8.53
N VAL A 32 17.25 16.60 -9.46
CA VAL A 32 15.82 16.93 -9.41
C VAL A 32 14.98 15.65 -9.38
N GLY A 33 15.29 14.68 -10.24
CA GLY A 33 14.59 13.39 -10.30
C GLY A 33 14.71 12.60 -8.99
N TYR A 34 15.87 12.61 -8.33
CA TYR A 34 16.06 11.99 -7.02
C TYR A 34 15.16 12.64 -5.96
N TRP A 35 15.13 13.98 -5.89
CA TRP A 35 14.30 14.72 -4.95
C TRP A 35 12.80 14.48 -5.20
N VAL A 36 12.37 14.56 -6.45
CA VAL A 36 10.98 14.28 -6.85
C VAL A 36 10.60 12.83 -6.54
N GLY A 37 11.49 11.88 -6.81
CA GLY A 37 11.28 10.47 -6.51
C GLY A 37 11.12 10.22 -5.01
N ARG A 38 11.96 10.84 -4.18
CA ARG A 38 11.88 10.77 -2.72
C ARG A 38 10.59 11.40 -2.19
N ALA A 39 10.24 12.60 -2.68
CA ALA A 39 8.98 13.26 -2.32
C ALA A 39 7.76 12.40 -2.71
N ARG A 40 7.79 11.75 -3.88
CA ARG A 40 6.72 10.86 -4.31
C ARG A 40 6.64 9.56 -3.51
N GLY A 41 7.78 9.02 -3.06
CA GLY A 41 7.83 7.91 -2.10
C GLY A 41 7.15 8.27 -0.77
N VAL A 42 7.52 9.43 -0.23
CA VAL A 42 6.96 9.98 1.01
C VAL A 42 5.46 10.28 0.87
N ALA A 43 5.04 10.88 -0.25
CA ALA A 43 3.63 11.14 -0.53
C ALA A 43 2.78 9.86 -0.64
N ARG A 44 3.33 8.75 -1.13
CA ARG A 44 2.64 7.46 -1.14
C ARG A 44 2.38 6.93 0.27
N GLN A 45 3.34 7.08 1.16
CA GLN A 45 3.19 6.69 2.56
C GLN A 45 2.24 7.61 3.33
N PHE A 46 2.25 8.91 3.01
CA PHE A 46 1.25 9.83 3.51
C PHE A 46 -0.14 9.55 2.96
N ARG A 47 -0.28 9.08 1.72
CA ARG A 47 -1.60 8.70 1.20
C ARG A 47 -2.20 7.55 2.01
N SER A 48 -1.42 6.51 2.31
CA SER A 48 -1.90 5.40 3.16
C SER A 48 -2.18 5.82 4.60
N GLY A 49 -1.36 6.71 5.18
CA GLY A 49 -1.59 7.22 6.54
C GLY A 49 -2.76 8.22 6.62
N PHE A 50 -2.94 9.04 5.58
CA PHE A 50 -4.04 9.98 5.45
C PHE A 50 -5.34 9.26 5.19
N ASP A 51 -5.37 8.23 4.34
CA ASP A 51 -6.58 7.41 4.13
C ASP A 51 -7.01 6.67 5.41
N ALA A 52 -6.08 6.40 6.34
CA ALA A 52 -6.38 5.88 7.67
C ALA A 52 -6.91 6.97 8.62
N MET A 53 -6.26 8.14 8.66
CA MET A 53 -6.71 9.29 9.46
C MET A 53 -8.07 9.85 9.00
N VAL A 54 -8.29 9.93 7.69
CA VAL A 54 -9.58 10.35 7.12
C VAL A 54 -10.66 9.35 7.47
N ARG A 55 -10.35 8.05 7.49
CA ARG A 55 -11.32 7.06 7.95
C ARG A 55 -11.66 7.24 9.42
N GLU A 56 -10.66 7.53 10.26
CA GLU A 56 -10.86 7.87 11.67
C GLU A 56 -11.71 9.14 11.85
N ALA A 57 -11.44 10.18 11.06
CA ALA A 57 -12.20 11.44 11.11
C ALA A 57 -13.62 11.29 10.53
N GLU A 58 -13.80 10.48 9.48
CA GLU A 58 -15.11 10.09 8.96
C GLU A 58 -15.88 9.26 9.98
N LEU A 59 -15.21 8.42 10.78
CA LEU A 59 -15.84 7.63 11.85
C LEU A 59 -16.36 8.51 12.99
N GLU A 60 -15.60 9.50 13.46
CA GLU A 60 -16.08 10.47 14.46
C GLU A 60 -17.31 11.27 13.96
N GLU A 61 -17.30 11.70 12.70
CA GLU A 61 -18.44 12.42 12.11
C GLU A 61 -19.65 11.51 11.87
N MET A 62 -19.43 10.25 11.51
CA MET A 62 -20.49 9.26 11.32
C MET A 62 -21.12 8.84 12.65
N GLU A 63 -20.33 8.63 13.70
CA GLU A 63 -20.83 8.30 15.04
C GLU A 63 -21.70 9.42 15.60
N LYS A 64 -21.29 10.68 15.41
CA LYS A 64 -22.08 11.84 15.84
C LYS A 64 -23.40 11.96 15.08
N LYS A 65 -23.42 11.63 13.79
CA LYS A 65 -24.64 11.59 12.96
C LYS A 65 -25.55 10.43 13.36
N TRP A 66 -24.99 9.24 13.62
CA TRP A 66 -25.75 8.08 14.09
C TRP A 66 -26.33 8.29 15.48
N ALA A 67 -25.59 8.89 16.41
CA ALA A 67 -26.08 9.19 17.76
C ALA A 67 -27.25 10.19 17.71
N ALA A 68 -27.11 11.27 16.91
CA ALA A 68 -28.16 12.26 16.75
C ALA A 68 -29.42 11.69 16.06
N GLU A 69 -29.24 10.83 15.04
CA GLU A 69 -30.37 10.19 14.36
C GLU A 69 -31.02 9.11 15.23
N ASN A 70 -30.25 8.34 16.00
CA ASN A 70 -30.77 7.35 16.94
C ASN A 70 -31.57 8.01 18.08
N GLU A 71 -31.07 9.14 18.62
CA GLU A 71 -31.81 9.94 19.61
C GLU A 71 -33.13 10.47 19.03
N ARG A 72 -33.11 10.88 17.76
CA ARG A 72 -34.30 11.34 17.05
C ARG A 72 -35.30 10.21 16.81
N ILE A 73 -34.85 9.04 16.39
CA ILE A 73 -35.70 7.85 16.21
C ILE A 73 -36.32 7.42 17.54
N MET A 74 -35.57 7.41 18.64
CA MET A 74 -36.09 7.08 19.99
C MET A 74 -37.11 8.10 20.50
N ARG A 75 -36.97 9.38 20.09
CA ARG A 75 -37.93 10.44 20.41
C ARG A 75 -39.21 10.35 19.57
N GLU A 76 -39.09 9.97 18.30
CA GLU A 76 -40.21 9.87 17.35
C GLU A 76 -40.96 8.52 17.48
N HIS A 77 -40.27 7.45 17.88
CA HIS A 77 -40.81 6.11 18.14
C HIS A 77 -40.39 5.63 19.54
N PRO A 78 -41.09 6.03 20.62
CA PRO A 78 -40.93 5.36 21.90
C PRO A 78 -41.22 3.87 21.73
N ALA A 79 -40.29 3.02 22.17
CA ALA A 79 -40.40 1.58 22.03
C ALA A 79 -41.79 1.10 22.49
N PRO A 80 -42.53 0.34 21.66
CA PRO A 80 -43.71 -0.34 22.13
C PRO A 80 -43.27 -1.25 23.29
N SER A 81 -43.98 -1.13 24.40
CA SER A 81 -43.82 -1.93 25.61
C SER A 81 -43.47 -3.38 25.30
N ASP A 82 -42.56 -3.95 26.08
CA ASP A 82 -42.23 -5.38 26.10
C ASP A 82 -43.52 -6.21 26.31
N ASP A 83 -44.17 -6.60 25.21
CA ASP A 83 -45.21 -7.62 25.20
C ASP A 83 -44.52 -8.96 24.93
N PRO A 84 -44.39 -9.86 25.93
CA PRO A 84 -43.63 -11.10 25.80
C PRO A 84 -44.28 -12.15 24.87
N ASP A 85 -45.43 -11.86 24.24
CA ASP A 85 -46.23 -12.84 23.50
C ASP A 85 -46.22 -12.66 21.96
N ALA A 86 -45.41 -11.77 21.40
CA ALA A 86 -45.35 -11.57 19.93
C ALA A 86 -44.22 -12.39 19.28
N ILE A 87 -44.45 -13.69 19.05
CA ILE A 87 -43.61 -14.49 18.14
C ILE A 87 -44.24 -14.43 16.73
N PRO A 88 -43.65 -13.73 15.74
CA PRO A 88 -44.09 -13.87 14.37
C PRO A 88 -43.67 -15.25 13.84
N ASP A 89 -44.66 -16.12 13.66
CA ASP A 89 -44.55 -17.43 13.01
C ASP A 89 -43.99 -17.26 11.58
N ARG A 90 -42.67 -17.41 11.45
CA ARG A 90 -41.99 -17.42 10.16
C ARG A 90 -41.69 -18.86 9.79
N GLY A 91 -42.68 -19.49 9.15
CA GLY A 91 -42.56 -20.82 8.57
C GLY A 91 -41.33 -20.92 7.67
N LEU A 92 -40.40 -21.79 8.06
CA LEU A 92 -39.22 -22.18 7.29
C LEU A 92 -39.63 -23.31 6.34
N PRO A 93 -39.56 -23.15 5.00
CA PRO A 93 -39.49 -24.30 4.12
C PRO A 93 -38.10 -24.93 4.25
N ALA A 94 -38.08 -26.13 4.84
CA ALA A 94 -36.92 -27.00 4.89
C ALA A 94 -36.69 -27.60 3.49
N ASP A 95 -35.99 -26.88 2.63
CA ASP A 95 -35.44 -27.46 1.40
C ASP A 95 -34.07 -28.06 1.73
N HIS A 96 -34.13 -29.33 2.11
CA HIS A 96 -33.02 -30.26 2.10
C HIS A 96 -32.53 -30.39 0.65
N VAL A 97 -31.44 -29.70 0.31
CA VAL A 97 -30.70 -29.98 -0.92
C VAL A 97 -29.68 -31.07 -0.58
N ASP A 98 -30.04 -32.30 -0.89
CA ASP A 98 -29.14 -33.45 -0.90
C ASP A 98 -27.98 -33.15 -1.87
N HIS A 99 -26.79 -32.90 -1.34
CA HIS A 99 -25.57 -32.85 -2.14
C HIS A 99 -24.91 -34.24 -2.08
N GLU A 100 -25.16 -35.07 -3.09
CA GLU A 100 -24.34 -36.26 -3.34
C GLU A 100 -22.88 -35.84 -3.51
N PRO A 101 -21.91 -36.49 -2.83
CA PRO A 101 -20.50 -36.22 -3.03
C PRO A 101 -20.07 -36.79 -4.38
N THR A 102 -20.07 -35.95 -5.41
CA THR A 102 -19.40 -36.28 -6.67
C THR A 102 -17.89 -36.37 -6.39
N PRO A 103 -17.19 -37.44 -6.78
CA PRO A 103 -15.76 -37.57 -6.50
C PRO A 103 -14.98 -36.60 -7.38
N ALA A 104 -14.65 -35.44 -6.83
CA ALA A 104 -13.68 -34.53 -7.42
C ALA A 104 -12.31 -35.23 -7.43
N THR A 105 -11.82 -35.49 -8.64
CA THR A 105 -10.44 -35.90 -8.90
C THR A 105 -9.48 -34.88 -8.30
N HIS A 106 -8.80 -35.26 -7.22
CA HIS A 106 -7.62 -34.56 -6.74
C HIS A 106 -6.43 -34.91 -7.65
N PRO A 107 -5.77 -33.97 -8.33
CA PRO A 107 -4.33 -34.08 -8.48
C PRO A 107 -3.72 -33.64 -7.15
N THR A 108 -3.45 -34.62 -6.28
CA THR A 108 -2.54 -34.42 -5.17
C THR A 108 -1.14 -34.27 -5.77
N ALA A 109 -0.75 -33.03 -6.03
CA ALA A 109 0.65 -32.66 -6.21
C ALA A 109 0.94 -31.70 -5.08
N ALA A 110 1.34 -32.27 -3.94
CA ALA A 110 2.00 -31.54 -2.88
C ALA A 110 3.29 -30.93 -3.48
N GLU A 111 3.19 -29.71 -4.00
CA GLU A 111 4.31 -28.79 -4.11
C GLU A 111 4.84 -28.58 -2.69
N GLN A 112 5.85 -29.38 -2.32
CA GLN A 112 6.67 -29.06 -1.16
C GLN A 112 7.40 -27.75 -1.51
N PRO A 113 7.23 -26.67 -0.73
CA PRO A 113 7.97 -25.44 -0.98
C PRO A 113 9.46 -25.74 -0.86
N ILE A 114 10.23 -25.45 -1.91
CA ILE A 114 11.68 -25.55 -1.92
C ILE A 114 12.18 -24.53 -0.87
N MET A 115 12.59 -25.03 0.29
CA MET A 115 13.26 -24.22 1.30
C MET A 115 14.61 -23.78 0.75
N VAL A 116 14.74 -22.50 0.43
CA VAL A 116 16.04 -21.89 0.16
C VAL A 116 16.73 -21.66 1.50
N GLU A 117 17.89 -22.29 1.68
CA GLU A 117 18.73 -22.18 2.86
C GLU A 117 19.19 -20.73 3.10
N LYS A 118 19.16 -20.32 4.36
CA LYS A 118 19.47 -18.95 4.80
C LYS A 118 20.94 -18.64 4.49
N PRO A 119 21.28 -17.51 3.83
CA PRO A 119 22.66 -17.23 3.48
C PRO A 119 23.49 -16.96 4.74
N GLU A 120 24.44 -17.84 5.05
CA GLU A 120 25.46 -17.59 6.06
C GLU A 120 26.51 -16.61 5.50
N VAL A 121 26.61 -15.45 6.15
CA VAL A 121 27.69 -14.48 5.88
C VAL A 121 28.87 -14.84 6.78
N SER A 122 29.86 -15.54 6.24
CA SER A 122 31.16 -15.71 6.89
C SER A 122 32.00 -14.43 6.75
N PRO A 123 32.64 -13.93 7.82
CA PRO A 123 33.51 -12.75 7.74
C PRO A 123 34.79 -13.08 6.96
N ALA A 124 35.18 -12.18 6.06
CA ALA A 124 36.36 -12.34 5.22
C ALA A 124 37.65 -12.42 6.06
N THR A 125 38.35 -13.55 5.98
CA THR A 125 39.73 -13.68 6.46
C THR A 125 40.60 -12.63 5.77
N LYS A 126 41.18 -11.77 6.60
CA LYS A 126 42.12 -10.72 6.21
C LYS A 126 43.31 -11.35 5.45
N VAL A 127 43.43 -11.00 4.18
CA VAL A 127 44.61 -11.33 3.35
C VAL A 127 45.77 -10.46 3.81
N GLU A 128 46.76 -11.05 4.48
CA GLU A 128 48.06 -10.41 4.66
C GLU A 128 48.81 -10.42 3.31
N PRO A 129 49.36 -9.29 2.85
CA PRO A 129 50.14 -9.25 1.64
C PRO A 129 51.56 -9.74 1.93
N GLY A 130 51.95 -10.82 1.26
CA GLY A 130 53.33 -11.27 1.24
C GLY A 130 54.27 -10.20 0.68
N ARG A 131 55.35 -9.93 1.43
CA ARG A 131 56.52 -9.22 0.90
C ARG A 131 57.69 -10.21 0.86
N SER A 132 58.13 -10.46 -0.37
CA SER A 132 59.34 -11.16 -0.77
C SER A 132 60.62 -10.42 -0.39
N GLU A 133 61.74 -11.12 -0.60
CA GLU A 133 63.16 -10.68 -0.57
C GLU A 133 63.82 -10.87 0.81
N GLY A 134 64.95 -11.55 0.98
CA GLY A 134 66.04 -11.87 0.06
C GLY A 134 67.34 -11.24 0.56
N ALA A 135 68.32 -12.09 0.91
CA ALA A 135 69.77 -11.82 0.97
C ALA A 135 70.39 -11.04 2.16
N ALA A 136 71.58 -11.54 2.56
CA ALA A 136 72.63 -10.96 3.41
C ALA A 136 72.27 -10.75 4.90
N SER A 137 73.06 -11.17 5.89
CA SER A 137 74.50 -11.47 5.98
C SER A 137 74.74 -12.37 7.19
#